data_AF-A0A1R4FP60-F1
#
_entry.id   AF-A0A1R4FP60-F1
#
_cell.length_a   1.000
_cell.length_b   1.000
_cell.length_c   1.000
_cell.angle_alpha   90.00
_cell.angle_beta   90.00
_cell.angle_gamma   90.00
#
_symmetry.space_group_name_H-M   'P 1'
#
loop_
_entity.id
_entity.type
_entity.pdbx_description
1 polymer ?
#
loop_
_entity_poly.entity_id
_entity_poly.type
_entity_poly.pdbx_seq_one_letter_code
_entity_poly.pdbx_strand_id
1 'polypeptide(L)'
;MDFAKAVAIVLVVLYHVGGAGMDRMFPDPDGHASGLWTRLNAALLPMRMPLFFLTAGLLAHRAVRRPWPVVWRGRILVLLWPYLLWSVAFAAIAGFAYRPDDPMGYTINRLQVIPYAGSAYWFLAVLTVFFVAAKVLRRWPLVVLAVTLALAAVAPYLEPLIDRSLPDLTTYAIIRVGRYAFWYFLGCYAYAAVERLARVNPALLERGCSPLSASLSV
;
A
#
# COMPACT_ATOMS: atom_id res chain seq x y z
N MET A 1 13.77 9.46 13.42
CA MET A 1 12.56 9.38 12.57
C MET A 1 12.92 8.88 11.16
N ASP A 2 14.13 8.34 11.02
CA ASP A 2 14.87 8.30 9.76
C ASP A 2 14.84 6.91 9.14
N PHE A 3 14.77 5.87 9.98
CA PHE A 3 14.58 4.49 9.53
C PHE A 3 13.29 4.30 8.72
N ALA A 4 12.15 4.82 9.20
CA ALA A 4 10.87 4.70 8.49
C ALA A 4 10.87 5.44 7.14
N LYS A 5 11.57 6.59 7.05
CA LYS A 5 11.76 7.31 5.78
C LYS A 5 12.67 6.54 4.83
N ALA A 6 13.79 6.01 5.34
CA ALA A 6 14.72 5.21 4.55
C ALA A 6 14.02 3.97 3.95
N VAL A 7 13.23 3.27 4.77
CA VAL A 7 12.43 2.13 4.32
C VAL A 7 11.41 2.55 3.25
N ALA A 8 10.68 3.66 3.44
CA ALA A 8 9.73 4.15 2.43
C ALA A 8 10.41 4.48 1.09
N ILE A 9 11.60 5.10 1.12
CA ILE A 9 12.37 5.41 -0.09
C ILE A 9 12.83 4.12 -0.79
N VAL A 10 13.41 3.17 -0.03
CA VAL A 10 13.88 1.88 -0.57
C VAL A 10 12.73 1.13 -1.24
N LEU A 11 11.53 1.11 -0.66
CA LEU A 11 10.38 0.45 -1.26
C LEU A 11 9.91 1.11 -2.57
N VAL A 12 9.94 2.44 -2.67
CA VAL A 12 9.60 3.14 -3.92
C VAL A 12 10.61 2.83 -5.02
N VAL A 13 11.90 2.79 -4.67
CA VAL A 13 12.98 2.43 -5.60
C VAL A 13 12.83 0.98 -6.05
N LEU A 14 12.56 0.05 -5.13
CA LEU A 14 12.36 -1.36 -5.44
C LEU A 14 11.16 -1.58 -6.39
N TYR A 15 10.09 -0.78 -6.23
CA TYR A 15 8.94 -0.81 -7.13
C TYR A 15 9.31 -0.37 -8.56
N HIS A 16 10.00 0.76 -8.71
CA HIS A 16 10.36 1.28 -10.05
C HIS A 16 11.41 0.42 -10.75
N VAL A 17 12.41 -0.08 -10.01
CA VAL A 17 13.46 -0.95 -10.57
C VAL A 17 12.86 -2.30 -10.99
N GLY A 18 12.00 -2.90 -10.15
CA GLY A 18 11.39 -4.19 -10.46
C GLY A 18 10.35 -4.15 -11.59
N GLY A 19 9.67 -3.02 -11.80
CA GLY A 19 8.66 -2.87 -12.85
C GLY A 19 9.21 -2.32 -14.16
N ALA A 20 9.92 -1.19 -14.14
CA ALA A 20 10.35 -0.48 -15.35
C ALA A 20 11.83 -0.72 -15.73
N GLY A 21 12.65 -1.15 -14.77
CA GLY A 21 14.06 -1.46 -14.99
C GLY A 21 14.29 -2.82 -15.63
N MET A 22 13.39 -3.79 -15.42
CA MET A 22 13.58 -5.17 -15.83
C MET A 22 13.52 -5.36 -17.36
N ASP A 23 12.50 -4.78 -18.01
CA ASP A 23 12.32 -4.82 -19.48
C ASP A 23 13.52 -4.21 -20.24
N ARG A 24 14.33 -3.39 -19.57
CA ARG A 24 15.52 -2.74 -20.15
C ARG A 24 16.85 -3.34 -19.73
N MET A 25 16.92 -4.04 -18.58
CA MET A 25 18.18 -4.60 -18.05
C MET A 25 18.48 -6.01 -18.53
N PHE A 26 17.47 -6.81 -18.90
CA PHE A 26 17.66 -8.20 -19.33
C PHE A 26 16.99 -8.43 -20.69
N PRO A 27 17.74 -8.29 -21.80
CA PRO A 27 17.24 -8.56 -23.16
C PRO A 27 17.00 -10.05 -23.43
N ASP A 28 17.55 -10.94 -22.59
CA ASP A 28 17.48 -12.40 -22.74
C ASP A 28 16.59 -13.01 -21.63
N PRO A 29 15.34 -13.38 -21.96
CA PRO A 29 14.38 -13.93 -20.99
C PRO A 29 14.79 -15.30 -20.43
N ASP A 30 15.64 -16.06 -21.12
CA ASP A 30 15.87 -17.48 -20.87
C ASP A 30 17.18 -17.81 -20.13
N GLY A 31 17.97 -16.79 -19.79
CA GLY A 31 19.22 -16.96 -19.04
C GLY A 31 19.02 -17.46 -17.60
N HIS A 32 19.96 -18.24 -17.06
CA HIS A 32 19.89 -18.69 -15.66
C HIS A 32 19.79 -17.55 -14.64
N ALA A 33 20.40 -16.39 -14.94
CA ALA A 33 20.29 -15.18 -14.13
C ALA A 33 18.90 -14.53 -14.23
N SER A 34 18.27 -14.48 -15.42
CA SER A 34 16.90 -13.99 -15.58
C SER A 34 15.91 -14.94 -14.90
N GLY A 35 16.12 -16.25 -14.96
CA GLY A 35 15.27 -17.25 -14.30
C GLY A 35 15.27 -17.15 -12.76
N LEU A 36 16.45 -17.05 -12.14
CA LEU A 36 16.56 -16.87 -10.68
C LEU A 36 15.99 -15.50 -10.25
N TRP A 37 16.28 -14.45 -11.01
CA TRP A 37 15.77 -13.11 -10.75
C TRP A 37 14.25 -13.02 -10.94
N THR A 38 13.68 -13.72 -11.91
CA THR A 38 12.23 -13.81 -12.16
C THR A 38 11.54 -14.54 -11.03
N ARG A 39 12.12 -15.63 -10.50
CA ARG A 39 11.56 -16.35 -9.34
C ARG A 39 11.61 -15.50 -8.07
N LEU A 40 12.72 -14.81 -7.82
CA LEU A 40 12.84 -13.86 -6.71
C LEU A 40 11.86 -12.69 -6.87
N ASN A 41 11.70 -12.16 -8.09
CA ASN A 41 10.73 -11.13 -8.39
C ASN A 41 9.30 -11.64 -8.20
N ALA A 42 8.95 -12.84 -8.68
CA ALA A 42 7.63 -13.44 -8.51
C ALA A 42 7.31 -13.69 -7.03
N ALA A 43 8.29 -14.09 -6.22
CA ALA A 43 8.14 -14.23 -4.77
C ALA A 43 8.02 -12.86 -4.05
N LEU A 44 8.75 -11.84 -4.53
CA LEU A 44 8.72 -10.48 -3.98
C LEU A 44 7.55 -9.64 -4.50
N LEU A 45 6.98 -9.96 -5.66
CA LEU A 45 5.84 -9.28 -6.29
C LEU A 45 4.65 -9.13 -5.33
N PRO A 46 4.17 -10.21 -4.67
CA PRO A 46 3.07 -10.13 -3.73
C PRO A 46 3.44 -9.41 -2.43
N MET A 47 4.72 -9.39 -2.03
CA MET A 47 5.15 -8.71 -0.80
C MET A 47 5.38 -7.20 -0.97
N ARG A 48 5.67 -6.70 -2.18
CA ARG A 48 5.98 -5.28 -2.45
C ARG A 48 4.87 -4.33 -2.01
N MET A 49 3.64 -4.58 -2.45
CA MET A 49 2.52 -3.69 -2.18
C MET A 49 2.10 -3.72 -0.70
N PRO A 50 1.96 -4.89 -0.03
CA PRO A 50 1.71 -4.96 1.40
C PRO A 50 2.75 -4.23 2.26
N LEU A 51 4.04 -4.43 1.98
CA LEU A 51 5.11 -3.77 2.74
C LEU A 51 5.12 -2.25 2.52
N PHE A 52 4.78 -1.79 1.32
CA PHE A 52 4.64 -0.36 1.04
C PHE A 52 3.51 0.26 1.86
N PHE A 53 2.34 -0.39 1.88
CA PHE A 53 1.22 0.09 2.69
C PHE A 53 1.51 0.02 4.19
N LEU A 54 2.16 -1.04 4.68
CA LEU A 54 2.59 -1.18 6.08
C LEU A 54 3.52 -0.03 6.50
N THR A 55 4.55 0.24 5.70
CA THR A 55 5.57 1.26 6.00
C THR A 55 4.98 2.68 5.89
N ALA A 56 4.11 2.91 4.92
CA ALA A 56 3.36 4.15 4.84
C ALA A 56 2.40 4.35 6.04
N GLY A 57 1.79 3.28 6.54
CA GLY A 57 1.01 3.26 7.77
C GLY A 57 1.85 3.62 9.01
N LEU A 58 3.04 3.04 9.14
CA LEU A 58 3.99 3.36 10.22
C LEU A 58 4.37 4.85 10.20
N LEU A 59 4.62 5.40 9.02
CA LEU A 59 4.91 6.84 8.85
C LEU A 59 3.66 7.72 9.06
N ALA A 60 2.46 7.17 8.91
CA ALA A 60 1.19 7.85 9.15
C ALA A 60 0.86 7.98 10.64
N HIS A 61 1.32 7.05 11.48
CA HIS A 61 1.00 6.98 12.91
C HIS A 61 1.12 8.34 13.63
N ARG A 62 2.26 9.03 13.50
CA ARG A 62 2.49 10.33 14.16
C ARG A 62 1.69 11.47 13.51
N ALA A 63 1.48 11.42 12.21
CA ALA A 63 0.78 12.46 11.46
C ALA A 63 -0.73 12.45 11.72
N VAL A 64 -1.31 11.27 11.98
CA VAL A 64 -2.74 11.11 12.32
C VAL A 64 -3.11 11.92 13.57
N ARG A 65 -2.19 12.07 14.53
CA ARG A 65 -2.40 12.81 15.78
C ARG A 65 -2.36 14.34 15.64
N ARG A 66 -1.89 14.89 14.51
CA ARG A 66 -1.78 16.34 14.29
C ARG A 66 -3.14 16.98 13.97
N PRO A 67 -3.34 18.31 14.13
CA PRO A 67 -4.60 18.97 13.77
C PRO A 67 -4.88 18.92 12.25
N TRP A 68 -6.16 18.93 11.86
CA TRP A 68 -6.60 18.80 10.45
C TRP A 68 -5.94 19.78 9.46
N PRO A 69 -5.82 21.10 9.75
CA PRO A 69 -5.26 22.05 8.79
C PRO A 69 -3.81 21.76 8.39
N VAL A 70 -3.00 21.33 9.37
CA VAL A 70 -1.58 20.97 9.17
C VAL A 70 -1.46 19.73 8.28
N VAL A 71 -2.36 18.79 8.47
CA VAL A 71 -2.37 17.51 7.78
C VAL A 71 -2.89 17.63 6.35
N TRP A 72 -3.90 18.48 6.13
CA TRP A 72 -4.49 18.73 4.82
C TRP A 72 -3.46 19.31 3.86
N ARG A 73 -2.74 20.35 4.28
CA ARG A 73 -1.68 20.99 3.48
C ARG A 73 -0.41 20.17 3.38
N GLY A 74 0.06 19.61 4.50
CA GLY A 74 1.37 18.96 4.55
C GLY A 74 1.43 17.53 4.02
N ARG A 75 0.28 16.89 3.78
CA ARG A 75 0.27 15.46 3.39
C ARG A 75 -0.81 15.10 2.39
N ILE A 76 -2.07 15.48 2.63
CA ILE A 76 -3.16 15.14 1.71
C ILE A 76 -2.92 15.82 0.35
N LEU A 77 -2.70 17.15 0.34
CA LEU A 77 -2.35 17.87 -0.89
C LEU A 77 -1.07 17.36 -1.53
N VAL A 78 -0.05 17.05 -0.74
CA VAL A 78 1.24 16.55 -1.24
C VAL A 78 1.10 15.20 -1.95
N LEU A 79 0.11 14.38 -1.59
CA LEU A 79 -0.18 13.11 -2.27
C LEU A 79 -1.16 13.30 -3.43
N LEU A 80 -2.19 14.11 -3.24
CA LEU A 80 -3.25 14.33 -4.22
C LEU A 80 -2.77 15.16 -5.42
N TRP A 81 -1.87 16.11 -5.20
CA TRP A 81 -1.34 16.98 -6.25
C TRP A 81 -0.54 16.20 -7.30
N PRO A 82 0.50 15.41 -6.94
CA PRO A 82 1.18 14.55 -7.90
C PRO A 82 0.23 13.52 -8.52
N TYR A 83 -0.71 12.96 -7.75
CA TYR A 83 -1.67 12.00 -8.27
C TYR A 83 -2.48 12.59 -9.45
N LEU A 84 -3.08 13.76 -9.27
CA LEU A 84 -3.88 14.41 -10.30
C LEU A 84 -3.01 14.87 -11.47
N LEU A 85 -1.91 15.56 -11.18
CA LEU A 85 -1.01 16.10 -12.19
C LEU A 85 -0.47 14.99 -13.10
N TRP A 86 0.06 13.91 -12.51
CA TRP A 86 0.62 12.80 -13.29
C TRP A 86 -0.44 11.94 -13.94
N SER A 87 -1.61 11.74 -13.33
CA SER A 87 -2.69 11.00 -13.99
C SER A 87 -3.20 11.71 -15.23
N VAL A 88 -3.33 13.04 -15.18
CA VAL A 88 -3.73 13.86 -16.33
C VAL A 88 -2.63 13.90 -17.37
N ALA A 89 -1.37 14.13 -16.98
CA ALA A 89 -0.23 14.13 -17.90
C ALA A 89 -0.08 12.77 -18.61
N PHE A 90 -0.21 11.67 -17.88
CA PHE A 90 -0.18 10.34 -18.46
C PHE A 90 -1.36 10.11 -19.41
N ALA A 91 -2.58 10.49 -19.03
CA ALA A 91 -3.74 10.36 -19.92
C ALA A 91 -3.56 11.16 -21.23
N ALA A 92 -2.95 12.35 -21.16
CA ALA A 92 -2.71 13.20 -22.32
C ALA A 92 -1.63 12.64 -23.27
N ILE A 93 -0.57 12.04 -22.72
CA ILE A 93 0.55 11.54 -23.53
C ILE A 93 0.32 10.09 -24.01
N ALA A 94 -0.30 9.26 -23.17
CA ALA A 94 -0.43 7.83 -23.41
C ALA A 94 -1.36 7.50 -24.59
N GLY A 95 -2.32 8.36 -24.92
CA GLY A 95 -3.16 8.18 -26.11
C GLY A 95 -2.32 8.07 -27.39
N PHE A 96 -1.36 8.98 -27.55
CA PHE A 96 -0.48 9.01 -28.72
C PHE A 96 0.51 7.84 -28.79
N ALA A 97 0.93 7.31 -27.63
CA ALA A 97 1.91 6.24 -27.56
C ALA A 97 1.30 4.83 -27.66
N TYR A 98 0.13 4.61 -27.05
CA TYR A 98 -0.46 3.26 -26.92
C TYR A 98 -1.62 3.00 -27.88
N ARG A 99 -2.30 4.04 -28.37
CA ARG A 99 -3.49 3.94 -29.23
C ARG A 99 -3.47 5.05 -30.29
N PRO A 100 -2.46 5.06 -31.20
CA PRO A 100 -2.32 6.11 -32.20
C PRO A 100 -3.51 6.19 -33.18
N ASP A 101 -4.28 5.12 -33.29
CA ASP A 101 -5.51 4.98 -34.08
C ASP A 101 -6.72 5.74 -33.50
N ASP A 102 -6.80 5.85 -32.17
CA ASP A 102 -7.80 6.67 -31.46
C ASP A 102 -7.21 7.27 -30.17
N PRO A 103 -6.34 8.29 -30.31
CA PRO A 103 -5.66 8.88 -29.16
C PRO A 103 -6.65 9.56 -28.21
N MET A 104 -7.67 10.22 -28.77
CA MET A 104 -8.61 11.04 -28.01
C MET A 104 -9.58 10.17 -27.21
N GLY A 105 -10.14 9.10 -27.80
CA GLY A 105 -10.99 8.15 -27.08
C GLY A 105 -10.23 7.46 -25.95
N TYR A 106 -8.95 7.12 -26.17
CA TYR A 106 -8.10 6.57 -25.12
C TYR A 106 -7.85 7.58 -23.98
N THR A 107 -7.53 8.83 -24.29
CA THR A 107 -7.31 9.89 -23.28
C THR A 107 -8.57 10.14 -22.45
N ILE A 108 -9.74 10.24 -23.09
CA ILE A 108 -11.03 10.45 -22.39
C ILE A 108 -11.32 9.27 -21.46
N ASN A 109 -11.16 8.04 -21.94
CA ASN A 109 -11.34 6.84 -21.10
C ASN A 109 -10.39 6.87 -19.89
N ARG A 110 -9.12 7.24 -20.09
CA ARG A 110 -8.14 7.33 -18.99
C ARG A 110 -8.45 8.43 -17.99
N LEU A 111 -9.04 9.55 -18.41
CA LEU A 111 -9.51 10.61 -17.51
C LEU A 111 -10.70 10.14 -16.66
N GLN A 112 -11.64 9.41 -17.27
CA GLN A 112 -12.85 8.91 -16.58
C GLN A 112 -12.53 7.90 -15.47
N VAL A 113 -11.41 7.18 -15.54
CA VAL A 113 -11.02 6.20 -14.52
C VAL A 113 -10.21 6.80 -13.35
N ILE A 114 -9.82 8.08 -13.42
CA ILE A 114 -9.06 8.76 -12.35
C ILE A 114 -9.83 8.77 -11.01
N PRO A 115 -11.14 9.05 -10.94
CA PRO A 115 -11.87 9.00 -9.67
C PRO A 115 -11.86 7.61 -9.01
N TYR A 116 -11.74 6.56 -9.82
CA TYR A 116 -11.77 5.15 -9.38
C TYR A 116 -10.38 4.59 -9.07
N ALA A 117 -9.34 5.43 -9.03
CA ALA A 117 -7.97 4.98 -8.91
C ALA A 117 -7.60 3.94 -9.99
N GLY A 118 -8.10 4.16 -11.22
CA GLY A 118 -7.78 3.33 -12.40
C GLY A 118 -6.50 3.74 -13.11
N SER A 119 -5.82 4.79 -12.67
CA SER A 119 -4.54 5.24 -13.23
C SER A 119 -3.36 4.45 -12.67
N ALA A 120 -2.18 4.54 -13.32
CA ALA A 120 -0.95 3.92 -12.81
C ALA A 120 -0.59 4.38 -11.38
N TYR A 121 -1.04 5.57 -10.99
CA TYR A 121 -0.77 6.21 -9.70
C TYR A 121 -1.81 5.91 -8.62
N TRP A 122 -2.66 4.91 -8.84
CA TRP A 122 -3.75 4.52 -7.96
C TRP A 122 -3.37 4.39 -6.48
N PHE A 123 -2.14 3.96 -6.21
CA PHE A 123 -1.63 3.80 -4.85
C PHE A 123 -1.63 5.11 -4.06
N LEU A 124 -1.38 6.26 -4.69
CA LEU A 124 -1.40 7.58 -4.04
C LEU A 124 -2.81 7.97 -3.58
N ALA A 125 -3.81 7.69 -4.43
CA ALA A 125 -5.21 7.90 -4.11
C ALA A 125 -5.64 7.02 -2.93
N VAL A 126 -5.33 5.72 -2.99
CA VAL A 126 -5.61 4.77 -1.90
C VAL A 126 -4.92 5.17 -0.60
N LEU A 127 -3.67 5.65 -0.66
CA LEU A 127 -2.94 6.10 0.53
C LEU A 127 -3.60 7.30 1.20
N THR A 128 -4.14 8.21 0.38
CA THR A 128 -4.88 9.38 0.86
C THR A 128 -6.16 8.94 1.58
N VAL A 129 -6.92 8.02 0.97
CA VAL A 129 -8.14 7.45 1.57
C VAL A 129 -7.83 6.74 2.89
N PHE A 130 -6.81 5.86 2.91
CA PHE A 130 -6.39 5.16 4.12
C PHE A 130 -5.91 6.10 5.22
N PHE A 131 -5.18 7.16 4.85
CA PHE A 131 -4.72 8.15 5.81
C PHE A 131 -5.90 8.93 6.44
N VAL A 132 -6.89 9.34 5.62
CA VAL A 132 -8.11 9.99 6.11
C VAL A 132 -8.90 9.05 7.01
N ALA A 133 -9.10 7.80 6.59
CA ALA A 133 -9.78 6.78 7.38
C ALA A 133 -9.06 6.51 8.71
N ALA A 134 -7.74 6.39 8.71
CA ALA A 134 -6.95 6.24 9.93
C ALA A 134 -7.11 7.46 10.85
N LYS A 135 -7.20 8.66 10.30
CA LYS A 135 -7.41 9.85 11.11
C LYS A 135 -8.79 9.92 11.76
N VAL A 136 -9.84 9.56 11.01
CA VAL A 136 -11.22 9.54 11.50
C VAL A 136 -11.41 8.43 12.54
N LEU A 137 -10.87 7.24 12.27
CA LEU A 137 -11.06 6.04 13.08
C LEU A 137 -10.02 5.87 14.19
N ARG A 138 -9.18 6.90 14.44
CA ARG A 138 -8.08 6.86 15.42
C ARG A 138 -8.48 6.50 16.86
N ARG A 139 -9.77 6.64 17.21
CA ARG A 139 -10.30 6.30 18.54
C ARG A 139 -10.54 4.79 18.72
N TRP A 140 -10.61 4.03 17.63
CA TRP A 140 -11.00 2.61 17.64
C TRP A 140 -9.96 1.70 16.95
N PRO A 141 -8.67 1.76 17.31
CA PRO A 141 -7.60 1.08 16.56
C PRO A 141 -7.81 -0.44 16.45
N LEU A 142 -8.26 -1.10 17.52
CA LEU A 142 -8.49 -2.55 17.52
C LEU A 142 -9.68 -2.97 16.65
N VAL A 143 -10.77 -2.18 16.66
CA VAL A 143 -11.95 -2.44 15.82
C VAL A 143 -11.57 -2.32 14.35
N VAL A 144 -10.80 -1.28 13.99
CA VAL A 144 -10.32 -1.12 12.61
C VAL A 144 -9.44 -2.29 12.18
N LEU A 145 -8.53 -2.76 13.05
CA LEU A 145 -7.70 -3.92 12.76
C LEU A 145 -8.53 -5.19 12.57
N ALA A 146 -9.48 -5.46 13.47
CA ALA A 146 -10.35 -6.63 13.38
C ALA A 146 -11.22 -6.61 12.11
N VAL A 147 -11.84 -5.47 11.80
CA VAL A 147 -12.66 -5.30 10.59
C VAL A 147 -11.83 -5.45 9.33
N THR A 148 -10.65 -4.84 9.28
CA THR A 148 -9.80 -4.91 8.08
C THR A 148 -9.16 -6.28 7.91
N LEU A 149 -8.86 -6.99 8.99
CA LEU A 149 -8.42 -8.39 8.95
C LEU A 149 -9.54 -9.30 8.45
N ALA A 150 -10.76 -9.15 8.99
CA ALA A 150 -11.92 -9.91 8.53
C ALA A 150 -12.21 -9.63 7.06
N LEU A 151 -12.15 -8.37 6.64
CA LEU A 151 -12.32 -7.99 5.25
C LEU A 151 -11.23 -8.60 4.35
N ALA A 152 -9.97 -8.60 4.78
CA ALA A 152 -8.87 -9.21 4.03
C ALA A 152 -9.02 -10.74 3.91
N ALA A 153 -9.53 -11.41 4.94
CA ALA A 153 -9.78 -12.85 4.94
C ALA A 153 -10.99 -13.23 4.05
N VAL A 154 -12.01 -12.38 4.01
CA VAL A 154 -13.25 -12.63 3.25
C VAL A 154 -13.14 -12.14 1.80
N ALA A 155 -12.25 -11.19 1.50
CA ALA A 155 -12.07 -10.60 0.17
C ALA A 155 -11.96 -11.64 -0.97
N PRO A 156 -11.12 -12.70 -0.89
CA PRO A 156 -10.98 -13.67 -1.98
C PRO A 156 -12.29 -14.39 -2.34
N TYR A 157 -13.19 -14.54 -1.37
CA TYR A 157 -14.48 -15.19 -1.56
C TYR A 157 -15.55 -14.23 -2.09
N LEU A 158 -15.40 -12.92 -1.83
CA LEU A 158 -16.31 -11.88 -2.32
C LEU A 158 -15.95 -11.43 -3.74
N GLU A 159 -14.69 -11.53 -4.14
CA GLU A 159 -14.20 -11.16 -5.49
C GLU A 159 -15.12 -11.66 -6.62
N PRO A 160 -15.45 -12.96 -6.75
CA PRO A 160 -16.30 -13.45 -7.85
C PRO A 160 -17.76 -13.00 -7.77
N LEU A 161 -18.26 -12.60 -6.60
CA LEU A 161 -19.62 -12.09 -6.45
C LEU A 161 -19.72 -10.60 -6.80
N ILE A 162 -18.69 -9.84 -6.43
CA ILE A 162 -18.59 -8.41 -6.73
C ILE A 162 -18.42 -8.20 -8.23
N ASP A 163 -17.59 -9.03 -8.88
CA ASP A 163 -17.33 -8.97 -10.32
C ASP A 163 -18.58 -9.16 -11.18
N ARG A 164 -19.56 -9.91 -10.67
CA ARG A 164 -20.86 -10.11 -11.35
C ARG A 164 -21.84 -8.95 -11.18
N SER A 165 -21.63 -8.11 -10.18
CA SER A 165 -22.66 -7.17 -9.68
C SER A 165 -22.30 -5.70 -9.91
N LEU A 166 -21.01 -5.38 -10.04
CA LEU A 166 -20.52 -4.01 -10.17
C LEU A 166 -19.73 -3.81 -11.47
N PRO A 167 -19.70 -2.58 -12.02
CA PRO A 167 -18.82 -2.25 -13.14
C PRO A 167 -17.35 -2.49 -12.79
N ASP A 168 -16.57 -3.04 -13.72
CA ASP A 168 -15.17 -3.45 -13.56
C ASP A 168 -14.31 -2.42 -12.80
N LEU A 169 -14.45 -1.14 -13.14
CA LEU A 169 -13.71 -0.02 -12.54
C LEU A 169 -13.92 0.08 -11.02
N THR A 170 -15.15 -0.16 -10.56
CA THR A 170 -15.53 -0.10 -9.15
C THR A 170 -15.08 -1.36 -8.42
N THR A 171 -15.22 -2.52 -9.06
CA THR A 171 -14.73 -3.81 -8.57
C THR A 171 -13.24 -3.77 -8.27
N TYR A 172 -12.43 -3.29 -9.22
CA TYR A 172 -10.98 -3.15 -9.01
C TYR A 172 -10.63 -2.21 -7.85
N ALA A 173 -11.32 -1.08 -7.72
CA ALA A 173 -11.09 -0.14 -6.62
C ALA A 173 -11.37 -0.80 -5.25
N ILE A 174 -12.52 -1.49 -5.13
CA ILE A 174 -12.96 -2.14 -3.88
C ILE A 174 -12.00 -3.27 -3.50
N ILE A 175 -11.64 -4.14 -4.45
CA ILE A 175 -10.75 -5.28 -4.19
C ILE A 175 -9.37 -4.78 -3.76
N ARG A 176 -8.82 -3.75 -4.43
CA ARG A 176 -7.53 -3.13 -4.06
C ARG A 176 -7.58 -2.57 -2.64
N VAL A 177 -8.64 -1.83 -2.30
CA VAL A 177 -8.82 -1.25 -0.96
C VAL A 177 -8.93 -2.37 0.08
N GLY A 178 -9.78 -3.37 -0.13
CA GLY A 178 -10.00 -4.46 0.84
C GLY A 178 -8.74 -5.29 1.11
N ARG A 179 -7.97 -5.60 0.07
CA ARG A 179 -6.76 -6.42 0.17
C ARG A 179 -5.58 -5.72 0.84
N TYR A 180 -5.47 -4.39 0.68
CA TYR A 180 -4.32 -3.63 1.20
C TYR A 180 -4.61 -2.82 2.47
N ALA A 181 -5.89 -2.61 2.82
CA ALA A 181 -6.28 -1.86 4.00
C ALA A 181 -5.66 -2.44 5.28
N PHE A 182 -5.78 -3.75 5.48
CA PHE A 182 -5.24 -4.43 6.66
C PHE A 182 -3.77 -4.09 6.90
N TRP A 183 -2.93 -4.19 5.87
CA TRP A 183 -1.50 -3.91 5.97
C TRP A 183 -1.21 -2.45 6.36
N TYR A 184 -1.94 -1.50 5.78
CA TYR A 184 -1.79 -0.09 6.15
C TYR A 184 -2.19 0.18 7.61
N PHE A 185 -3.35 -0.32 8.04
CA PHE A 185 -3.84 -0.10 9.39
C PHE A 185 -3.02 -0.85 10.44
N LEU A 186 -2.52 -2.04 10.10
CA LEU A 186 -1.54 -2.77 10.91
C LEU A 186 -0.31 -1.90 11.15
N GLY A 187 0.28 -1.32 10.11
CA GLY A 187 1.41 -0.41 10.26
C GLY A 187 1.08 0.85 11.10
N CYS A 188 -0.12 1.40 10.90
CA CYS A 188 -0.54 2.62 11.62
C CYS A 188 -0.85 2.38 13.11
N TYR A 189 -1.33 1.18 13.48
CA TYR A 189 -1.82 0.89 14.83
C TYR A 189 -1.06 -0.20 15.58
N ALA A 190 -0.08 -0.87 14.98
CA ALA A 190 0.71 -1.94 15.61
C ALA A 190 1.25 -1.53 17.00
N TYR A 191 1.83 -0.34 17.11
CA TYR A 191 2.38 0.15 18.38
C TYR A 191 1.30 0.32 19.47
N ALA A 192 0.15 0.88 19.11
CA ALA A 192 -0.96 1.06 20.04
C ALA A 192 -1.63 -0.28 20.42
N ALA A 193 -1.66 -1.24 19.49
CA ALA A 193 -2.17 -2.59 19.75
C ALA A 193 -1.26 -3.34 20.72
N VAL A 194 0.07 -3.31 20.50
CA VAL A 194 1.06 -3.92 21.39
C VAL A 194 1.01 -3.30 22.79
N GLU A 195 0.93 -1.96 22.91
CA GLU A 195 0.78 -1.31 24.21
C GLU A 195 -0.52 -1.68 24.93
N ARG A 196 -1.64 -1.84 24.22
CA ARG A 196 -2.91 -2.26 24.84
C ARG A 196 -2.88 -3.73 25.24
N LEU A 197 -2.33 -4.61 24.40
CA LEU A 197 -2.13 -6.02 24.73
C LEU A 197 -1.19 -6.19 25.93
N ALA A 198 -0.12 -5.41 26.02
CA ALA A 198 0.79 -5.41 27.15
C ALA A 198 0.13 -4.92 28.46
N ARG A 199 -0.80 -3.96 28.38
CA ARG A 199 -1.59 -3.51 29.54
C ARG A 199 -2.66 -4.53 29.97
N VAL A 200 -3.23 -5.28 29.03
CA VAL A 200 -4.27 -6.28 29.29
C VAL A 200 -3.68 -7.62 29.75
N ASN A 201 -2.46 -7.95 29.32
CA ASN A 201 -1.81 -9.22 29.65
C ASN A 201 -0.34 -9.00 30.05
N PRO A 202 -0.06 -8.56 31.30
CA PRO A 202 1.31 -8.33 31.77
C PRO A 202 2.18 -9.60 31.74
N ALA A 203 1.56 -10.80 31.75
CA ALA A 203 2.26 -12.08 31.69
C ALA A 203 3.04 -12.35 30.38
N LEU A 204 2.78 -11.60 29.30
CA LEU A 204 3.57 -11.70 28.06
C LEU A 204 4.93 -10.99 28.17
N LEU A 205 5.08 -9.99 29.03
CA LEU A 205 6.36 -9.30 29.26
C LEU A 205 7.32 -10.17 30.10
N GLU A 206 6.79 -10.95 31.04
CA GLU A 206 7.56 -11.85 31.89
C GLU A 206 8.19 -13.02 31.09
N ARG A 207 7.51 -13.48 30.03
CA ARG A 207 8.04 -14.53 29.14
C ARG A 207 9.11 -14.03 28.16
N GLY A 208 9.11 -12.74 27.81
CA GLY A 208 10.16 -12.11 27.00
C GLY A 208 11.42 -11.74 27.78
N CYS A 209 11.30 -11.57 29.11
CA CYS A 209 12.40 -11.25 30.01
C CYS A 209 12.99 -12.44 30.77
N SER A 210 12.55 -13.67 30.49
CA SER A 210 13.20 -14.85 31.08
C SER A 210 14.55 -15.11 30.40
N PRO A 211 15.63 -15.36 31.15
CA PRO A 211 16.97 -14.86 30.82
C PRO A 211 17.79 -15.90 30.04
N LEU A 212 18.43 -15.48 28.95
CA LEU A 212 19.56 -16.18 28.34
C LEU A 212 20.87 -16.08 29.17
N SER A 213 20.78 -15.71 30.46
CA SER A 213 21.95 -15.55 31.34
C SER A 213 22.28 -16.78 32.19
N ALA A 214 21.70 -17.95 31.91
CA ALA A 214 21.89 -19.17 32.70
C ALA A 214 22.72 -20.27 32.01
N SER A 215 23.59 -19.95 31.05
CA SER A 215 24.43 -20.97 30.37
C SER A 215 25.90 -20.59 30.17
N LEU A 216 26.46 -19.68 30.98
CA LEU A 216 27.90 -19.41 31.00
C LEU A 216 28.45 -19.50 32.44
N SER A 217 28.37 -20.70 33.01
CA SER A 217 29.18 -21.08 34.17
C SER A 217 29.17 -22.61 34.33
N VAL A 218 29.86 -23.32 33.42
CA VAL A 218 30.60 -24.57 33.68
C VAL A 218 31.80 -24.57 32.75
#